data_AF-A0A8X6RTM6-F1
#
_entry.id   AF-A0A8X6RTM6-F1
#
_cell.length_a   1.000
_cell.length_b   1.000
_cell.length_c   1.000
_cell.angle_alpha   90.00
_cell.angle_beta   90.00
_cell.angle_gamma   90.00
#
_symmetry.space_group_name_H-M   'P 1'
#
loop_
_entity.id
_entity.type
_entity.pdbx_description
1 polymer ?
#
loop_
_entity_poly.entity_id
_entity_poly.type
_entity_poly.pdbx_seq_one_letter_code
_entity_poly.pdbx_strand_id
1 'polypeptide(L)'
;MEVTRFEQRSYIKIAVLRGKIAMEYHSELVEAVGNNVLSYRTVARDRRLWWTRHPHVHLAAAAQPLFDPREIEPRRPKDEREML
;
A
#
# COMPACT_ATOMS: atom_id res chain seq x y z
N MET A 1 1.14 21.75 12.16
CA MET A 1 1.20 20.45 12.88
C MET A 1 2.07 19.55 12.03
N GLU A 2 3.21 19.12 12.54
CA GLU A 2 4.11 18.23 11.79
C GLU A 2 3.52 16.81 11.78
N VAL A 3 3.17 16.30 10.61
CA VAL A 3 2.66 14.93 10.47
C VAL A 3 3.83 13.96 10.53
N THR A 4 3.88 13.18 11.59
CA THR A 4 4.93 12.20 11.84
C THR A 4 4.86 11.04 10.85
N ARG A 5 5.98 10.32 10.69
CA ARG A 5 6.03 9.07 9.89
C ARG A 5 5.04 8.02 10.41
N PHE A 6 4.73 8.02 11.70
CA PHE A 6 3.76 7.10 12.30
C PHE A 6 2.34 7.43 11.84
N GLU A 7 1.96 8.71 11.85
CA GLU A 7 0.66 9.17 11.38
C GLU A 7 0.45 8.90 9.89
N GLN A 8 1.46 9.15 9.06
CA GLN A 8 1.40 8.79 7.64
C GLN A 8 1.17 7.30 7.43
N ARG A 9 1.86 6.42 8.18
CA ARG A 9 1.65 4.96 8.13
C ARG A 9 0.27 4.52 8.62
N SER A 10 -0.25 5.17 9.65
CA SER A 10 -1.60 4.91 10.16
C SER A 10 -2.65 5.31 9.14
N TYR A 11 -2.49 6.46 8.48
CA TYR A 11 -3.35 6.88 7.39
C TYR A 11 -3.31 5.89 6.21
N ILE A 12 -2.13 5.41 5.81
CA ILE A 12 -2.01 4.39 4.74
C ILE A 12 -2.82 3.13 5.06
N LYS A 13 -2.75 2.62 6.30
CA LYS A 13 -3.55 1.46 6.72
C LYS A 13 -5.05 1.73 6.60
N ILE A 14 -5.50 2.90 7.04
CA ILE A 14 -6.91 3.30 6.96
C ILE A 14 -7.35 3.44 5.50
N ALA A 15 -6.52 4.02 4.62
CA ALA A 15 -6.81 4.17 3.21
C ALA A 15 -6.92 2.82 2.50
N VAL A 16 -6.04 1.87 2.81
CA VAL A 16 -6.12 0.49 2.28
C VAL A 16 -7.38 -0.22 2.78
N LEU A 17 -7.78 -0.04 4.05
CA LEU A 17 -9.04 -0.59 4.57
C LEU A 17 -10.28 -0.02 3.86
N ARG A 18 -10.19 1.24 3.42
CA ARG A 18 -11.22 1.93 2.63
C ARG A 18 -11.17 1.61 1.13
N GLY A 19 -10.31 0.68 0.71
CA GLY A 19 -10.19 0.25 -0.68
C GLY A 19 -9.58 1.27 -1.62
N LYS A 20 -8.93 2.33 -1.11
CA LYS A 20 -8.24 3.30 -1.95
C LYS A 20 -7.01 2.66 -2.61
N ILE A 21 -6.80 3.00 -3.87
CA ILE A 21 -5.61 2.53 -4.60
C ILE A 21 -4.37 3.33 -4.20
N ALA A 22 -3.19 2.80 -4.52
CA ALA A 22 -1.94 3.36 -4.02
C ALA A 22 -1.65 4.80 -4.45
N MET A 23 -2.15 5.16 -5.63
CA MET A 23 -1.98 6.49 -6.19
C MET A 23 -2.83 7.53 -5.46
N GLU A 24 -4.09 7.20 -5.13
CA GLU A 24 -5.04 8.13 -4.50
C GLU A 24 -4.57 8.58 -3.12
N TYR A 25 -4.28 7.63 -2.24
CA TYR A 25 -3.85 7.98 -0.88
C TYR A 25 -2.44 8.57 -0.85
N HIS A 26 -1.60 8.32 -1.87
CA HIS A 26 -0.29 8.95 -1.97
C HIS A 26 -0.41 10.40 -2.40
N SER A 27 -1.30 10.70 -3.36
CA SER A 27 -1.64 12.08 -3.74
C SER A 27 -2.19 12.86 -2.54
N GLU A 28 -3.14 12.29 -1.80
CA GLU A 28 -3.71 12.90 -0.58
C GLU A 28 -2.63 13.19 0.47
N LEU A 29 -1.65 12.29 0.64
CA LEU A 29 -0.52 12.53 1.53
C LEU A 29 0.40 13.64 1.01
N VAL A 30 0.69 13.69 -0.29
CA VAL A 30 1.50 14.76 -0.89
C VAL A 30 0.82 16.12 -0.67
N GLU A 31 -0.48 16.22 -0.85
CA GLU A 31 -1.24 17.44 -0.59
C GLU A 31 -1.19 17.85 0.89
N ALA A 32 -1.29 16.89 1.81
CA ALA A 32 -1.34 17.16 3.24
C ALA A 32 0.03 17.49 3.86
N VAL A 33 1.11 16.86 3.41
CA VAL A 33 2.43 16.94 4.06
C VAL A 33 3.57 17.41 3.15
N GLY A 34 3.29 17.64 1.86
CA GLY A 34 4.25 18.15 0.89
C GLY A 34 5.52 17.31 0.81
N ASN A 35 6.67 17.97 0.88
CA ASN A 35 7.99 17.35 0.79
C ASN A 35 8.31 16.37 1.94
N ASN A 36 7.54 16.40 3.04
CA ASN A 36 7.73 15.49 4.17
C ASN A 36 7.00 14.14 3.99
N VAL A 37 6.41 13.90 2.82
CA VAL A 37 5.71 12.66 2.50
C VAL A 37 6.67 11.46 2.43
N LEU A 38 6.22 10.31 2.93
CA LEU A 38 6.87 9.04 2.64
C LEU A 38 6.91 8.80 1.13
N SER A 39 8.07 8.37 0.63
CA SER A 39 8.20 8.03 -0.79
C SER A 39 7.17 6.97 -1.19
N TYR A 40 6.64 7.08 -2.41
CA TYR A 40 5.68 6.10 -2.95
C TYR A 40 6.19 4.65 -2.81
N ARG A 41 7.49 4.42 -3.00
CA ARG A 41 8.12 3.10 -2.81
C ARG A 41 7.99 2.59 -1.38
N THR A 42 8.21 3.45 -0.38
CA THR A 42 8.03 3.10 1.04
C THR A 42 6.58 2.74 1.32
N VAL A 43 5.66 3.53 0.78
CA VAL A 43 4.22 3.34 0.98
C VAL A 43 3.73 2.02 0.34
N ALA A 44 4.13 1.75 -0.91
CA ALA A 44 3.81 0.51 -1.60
C ALA A 44 4.38 -0.73 -0.88
N ARG A 45 5.60 -0.62 -0.33
CA ARG A 45 6.21 -1.69 0.46
C ARG A 45 5.46 -1.92 1.77
N ASP A 46 5.13 -0.87 2.50
CA ASP A 46 4.42 -0.97 3.78
C ASP A 46 3.00 -1.55 3.59
N ARG A 47 2.31 -1.15 2.50
CA ARG A 47 1.04 -1.77 2.07
C ARG A 47 1.21 -3.26 1.81
N ARG A 48 2.20 -3.65 0.99
CA ARG A 48 2.47 -5.06 0.67
C ARG A 48 2.75 -5.89 1.92
N LEU A 49 3.57 -5.39 2.83
CA LEU A 49 3.91 -6.08 4.07
C LEU A 49 2.70 -6.25 5.00
N TRP A 50 1.87 -5.22 5.12
CA TRP A 50 0.65 -5.27 5.90
C TRP A 50 -0.34 -6.29 5.32
N TRP A 51 -0.47 -6.31 3.99
CA TRP A 51 -1.24 -7.32 3.27
C TRP A 51 -0.76 -8.76 3.46
N THR A 52 0.56 -9.00 3.48
CA THR A 52 1.09 -10.34 3.76
C THR A 52 0.78 -10.79 5.19
N ARG A 53 0.73 -9.85 6.15
CA ARG A 53 0.47 -10.15 7.57
C ARG A 53 -1.01 -10.25 7.93
N HIS A 54 -1.90 -9.67 7.13
CA HIS A 54 -3.33 -9.60 7.43
C HIS A 54 -4.20 -10.13 6.28
N PRO A 55 -4.09 -11.43 5.94
CA PRO A 55 -4.73 -11.98 4.76
C PRO A 55 -6.27 -11.94 4.82
N HIS A 56 -6.85 -11.95 6.02
CA HIS A 56 -8.30 -11.84 6.23
C HIS A 56 -8.87 -10.46 5.86
N VAL A 57 -8.04 -9.42 5.86
CA VAL A 57 -8.45 -8.07 5.49
C VAL A 57 -8.65 -7.94 3.97
N HIS A 58 -8.04 -8.84 3.18
CA HIS A 58 -8.26 -8.93 1.74
C HIS A 58 -9.68 -9.33 1.38
N LEU A 59 -10.31 -10.22 2.15
CA LEU A 59 -11.68 -10.68 1.87
C LEU A 59 -12.69 -9.53 2.03
N ALA A 60 -12.44 -8.64 2.99
CA ALA A 60 -13.24 -7.44 3.20
C ALA A 60 -12.94 -6.33 2.16
N ALA A 61 -11.70 -6.22 1.69
CA ALA A 61 -11.30 -5.24 0.69
C ALA A 61 -11.66 -5.66 -0.76
N ALA A 62 -11.55 -6.95 -1.09
CA ALA A 62 -11.93 -7.51 -2.39
C ALA A 62 -13.45 -7.52 -2.63
N ALA A 63 -14.24 -7.37 -1.57
CA ALA A 63 -15.68 -7.11 -1.67
C ALA A 63 -16.00 -5.65 -2.07
N GLN A 64 -14.99 -4.77 -2.17
CA GLN A 64 -15.18 -3.36 -2.56
C GLN A 64 -15.01 -3.19 -4.08
N PRO A 65 -15.90 -2.43 -4.75
CA PRO A 65 -15.98 -2.39 -6.22
C PRO A 65 -14.81 -1.71 -6.94
N LEU A 66 -13.89 -1.05 -6.23
CA LEU A 66 -12.72 -0.34 -6.78
C LEU A 66 -11.40 -1.10 -6.62
N PHE A 67 -11.44 -2.32 -6.10
CA PHE A 67 -10.23 -3.10 -5.84
C PHE A 67 -9.75 -3.81 -7.11
N ASP A 68 -8.54 -3.48 -7.60
CA ASP A 68 -7.86 -4.25 -8.66
C ASP A 68 -6.96 -5.34 -8.03
N PRO A 69 -7.30 -6.63 -8.16
CA PRO A 69 -6.49 -7.74 -7.64
C PRO A 69 -5.09 -7.82 -8.27
N ARG A 70 -4.86 -7.21 -9.44
CA ARG A 70 -3.55 -7.22 -10.11
C ARG A 70 -2.51 -6.33 -9.43
N GLU A 71 -2.93 -5.40 -8.58
CA GLU A 71 -1.99 -4.66 -7.72
C GLU A 71 -1.38 -5.53 -6.60
N ILE A 72 -1.90 -6.75 -6.40
CA ILE A 72 -1.47 -7.67 -5.35
C ILE A 72 -0.46 -8.68 -5.85
N GLU A 73 -0.39 -8.92 -7.17
CA GLU A 73 0.50 -9.93 -7.72
C GLU A 73 1.94 -9.63 -7.27
N PRO A 74 2.55 -10.49 -6.44
CA PRO A 74 3.97 -10.39 -6.22
C PRO A 74 4.59 -10.57 -7.59
N ARG A 75 5.38 -9.59 -8.07
CA ARG A 75 6.25 -9.82 -9.23
C ARG A 75 6.97 -11.15 -8.96
N ARG A 76 6.68 -12.18 -9.76
CA ARG A 76 7.38 -13.45 -9.69
C ARG A 76 8.87 -13.12 -9.63
N PRO A 77 9.67 -13.77 -8.76
CA PRO A 77 11.11 -13.71 -8.88
C PRO A 77 11.44 -14.00 -10.34
N LYS A 78 12.15 -13.07 -11.00
CA LYS A 78 12.75 -13.39 -12.28
C LYS A 78 13.73 -14.52 -12.02
N ASP A 79 13.49 -15.63 -12.69
CA ASP A 79 14.43 -16.72 -12.94
C ASP A 79 14.76 -17.65 -11.76
N GLU A 80 13.98 -18.72 -11.65
CA GLU A 80 14.42 -20.00 -11.04
C GLU A 80 15.22 -20.86 -12.04
N ARG A 81 15.66 -20.30 -13.19
CA ARG A 81 16.44 -21.01 -14.21
C ARG A 81 17.96 -20.76 -14.16
N GLU A 82 18.47 -20.05 -13.16
CA GLU A 82 19.92 -19.78 -13.01
C GLU A 82 20.56 -20.40 -11.75
N MET A 83 19.92 -21.36 -11.07
CA MET A 83 20.48 -21.95 -9.84
C MET A 83 20.67 -23.48 -9.79
N LEU A 84 20.49 -24.22 -10.90
CA LEU A 84 20.98 -25.60 -11.03
C LEU A 84 21.35 -25.93 -12.48
#